data_AF-X1QSP7-F1
#
_entry.id   AF-X1QSP7-F1
#
_cell.length_a   1.000
_cell.length_b   1.000
_cell.length_c   1.000
_cell.angle_alpha   90.00
_cell.angle_beta   90.00
_cell.angle_gamma   90.00
#
_symmetry.space_group_name_H-M   'P 1'
#
loop_
_entity.id
_entity.type
_entity.pdbx_description
1 polymer ?
#
loop_
_entity_poly.entity_id
_entity_poly.type
_entity_poly.pdbx_seq_one_letter_code
_entity_poly.pdbx_strand_id
1 'polypeptide(L)' 'VDRVFYMPQTLDILYPILSVIPLQLFAYHIANKLGCDVDKPRNLAKSVTVE' A
#
# COMPACT_ATOMS: atom_id res chain seq x y z
N VAL A 1 22.57 -9.66 2.25
CA VAL A 1 22.06 -9.78 0.87
C VAL A 1 20.86 -8.89 0.76
N ASP A 2 20.84 -7.98 -0.20
CA ASP A 2 19.74 -7.02 -0.37
C ASP A 2 18.46 -7.72 -0.86
N ARG A 3 17.30 -7.14 -0.52
CA ARG A 3 15.98 -7.59 -0.95
C ARG A 3 15.37 -6.52 -1.84
N VAL A 4 14.96 -6.91 -3.04
CA VAL A 4 14.39 -6.00 -4.04
C VAL A 4 13.12 -6.59 -4.64
N PHE A 5 12.20 -5.72 -5.07
CA PHE A 5 11.04 -6.09 -5.87
C PHE A 5 11.32 -5.76 -7.33
N TYR A 6 11.39 -6.77 -8.19
CA TYR A 6 11.55 -6.58 -9.62
C TYR A 6 10.23 -6.14 -10.25
N MET A 7 10.25 -5.04 -10.98
CA MET A 7 9.09 -4.53 -11.69
C MET A 7 9.03 -5.15 -13.09
N PRO A 8 7.85 -5.52 -13.59
CA PRO A 8 7.71 -5.93 -14.98
C PRO A 8 7.92 -4.72 -15.90
N GLN A 9 8.37 -4.99 -17.12
CA GLN A 9 8.46 -3.94 -18.15
C GLN A 9 7.06 -3.44 -18.50
N THR A 10 6.91 -2.12 -18.54
CA THR A 10 5.69 -1.42 -18.92
C THR A 10 6.04 -0.06 -19.54
N LEU A 11 5.03 0.70 -19.98
CA LEU A 11 5.21 2.08 -20.42
C LEU A 11 5.71 2.95 -19.26
N ASP A 12 6.63 3.88 -19.53
CA ASP A 12 7.21 4.78 -18.51
C ASP A 12 6.15 5.49 -17.66
N ILE A 13 5.06 5.93 -18.30
CA ILE A 13 3.95 6.61 -17.63
C ILE A 13 3.16 5.71 -16.66
N LEU A 14 3.25 4.38 -16.80
CA LEU A 14 2.53 3.42 -15.97
C LEU A 14 3.37 2.89 -14.79
N TYR A 15 4.69 3.11 -14.78
CA TYR A 15 5.55 2.68 -13.68
C TYR A 15 5.10 3.17 -12.30
N PRO A 16 4.65 4.43 -12.11
CA PRO A 16 4.18 4.89 -10.80
C PRO A 16 3.06 4.01 -10.23
N ILE A 17 2.13 3.54 -11.07
CA ILE A 17 1.02 2.67 -10.67
C ILE A 17 1.53 1.29 -10.24
N LEU A 18 2.48 0.71 -10.96
CA LEU A 18 2.99 -0.61 -10.60
C LEU A 18 3.88 -0.56 -9.35
N SER A 19 4.65 0.52 -9.19
CA SER A 19 5.59 0.67 -8.07
C SER A 19 4.91 0.79 -6.70
N VAL A 20 3.64 1.26 -6.65
CA VAL A 20 2.90 1.40 -5.39
C VAL A 20 2.26 0.09 -4.91
N ILE A 21 2.00 -0.87 -5.81
CA ILE A 21 1.33 -2.13 -5.46
C ILE A 21 2.11 -2.95 -4.42
N PRO A 22 3.44 -3.17 -4.57
CA PRO A 22 4.23 -3.87 -3.54
C PRO A 22 4.19 -3.16 -2.18
N LEU A 23 4.15 -1.83 -2.17
CA LEU A 23 4.11 -1.04 -0.94
C LEU A 23 2.74 -1.15 -0.25
N GLN A 24 1.64 -1.17 -1.02
CA GLN A 24 0.29 -1.42 -0.51
C GLN A 24 0.17 -2.81 0.10
N LEU A 25 0.68 -3.84 -0.59
CA LEU A 25 0.70 -5.22 -0.08
C LEU A 25 1.60 -5.36 1.16
N PHE A 26 2.75 -4.69 1.17
CA PHE A 26 3.62 -4.66 2.34
C PHE A 26 2.90 -4.07 3.56
N ALA A 27 2.23 -2.92 3.40
CA ALA A 27 1.44 -2.31 4.46
C ALA A 27 0.32 -3.24 4.96
N TYR A 28 -0.42 -3.88 4.04
CA TYR A 28 -1.46 -4.86 4.36
C TYR A 28 -0.92 -6.02 5.20
N HIS A 29 0.17 -6.67 4.75
CA HIS A 29 0.71 -7.84 5.43
C HIS A 29 1.29 -7.50 6.80
N ILE A 30 1.93 -6.33 6.95
CA ILE A 30 2.45 -5.88 8.25
C ILE A 30 1.29 -5.54 9.20
N ALA A 31 0.29 -4.79 8.75
CA ALA A 31 -0.87 -4.44 9.57
C ALA A 31 -1.62 -5.70 10.05
N ASN A 32 -1.84 -6.67 9.17
CA ASN A 32 -2.46 -7.96 9.53
C ASN A 32 -1.59 -8.74 10.54
N LYS A 33 -0.27 -8.79 10.34
CA LYS A 33 0.65 -9.47 11.26
C LYS A 33 0.70 -8.81 12.64
N LEU A 34 0.50 -7.50 12.70
CA LEU A 34 0.43 -6.72 13.94
C LEU A 34 -0.97 -6.72 14.57
N GLY A 35 -1.95 -7.40 13.98
CA GLY A 35 -3.33 -7.45 14.49
C GLY A 35 -4.07 -6.10 14.41
N CYS A 36 -3.64 -5.22 13.51
CA CYS A 36 -4.34 -3.95 13.24
C CYS A 36 -5.58 -4.20 12.37
N ASP A 37 -6.64 -3.43 12.59
CA ASP A 37 -7.80 -3.42 11.70
C ASP A 37 -7.43 -2.67 10.40
N VAL A 38 -7.29 -3.43 9.32
CA VAL A 38 -6.87 -2.91 8.01
C VAL A 38 -7.99 -2.14 7.33
N ASP A 39 -9.24 -2.55 7.53
CA ASP A 39 -10.41 -1.93 6.90
C ASP A 39 -10.86 -0.68 7.65
N LYS A 40 -10.57 -0.60 8.96
CA LYS A 40 -10.89 0.55 9.83
C LYS A 40 -9.66 0.99 10.62
N PRO A 41 -8.69 1.65 9.95
CA PRO A 41 -7.51 2.14 10.63
C PRO A 41 -7.87 3.20 11.67
N ARG A 42 -7.11 3.22 12.77
CA ARG A 42 -7.35 4.11 13.90
C ARG A 42 -7.34 5.57 13.45
N ASN A 43 -8.26 6.37 14.00
CA ASN A 43 -8.36 7.82 13.79
C ASN A 43 -8.67 8.26 12.34
N LEU A 44 -9.05 7.34 11.46
CA LEU A 44 -9.39 7.63 10.08
C LEU A 44 -10.86 7.38 9.80
N ALA A 45 -11.44 8.26 9.00
CA ALA A 45 -12.74 8.06 8.36
C ALA A 45 -12.52 7.89 6.86
N LYS A 46 -13.45 7.19 6.19
CA LYS A 46 -13.38 6.99 4.73
C LYS A 46 -13.43 8.31 3.95
N SER A 47 -14.13 9.30 4.49
CA SER A 47 -14.25 10.65 3.94
C SER A 47 -14.48 11.62 5.09
N VAL A 48 -13.82 12.78 5.06
CA VAL A 48 -14.08 13.87 6.00
C VAL A 48 -15.13 14.78 5.37
N THR A 49 -16.28 14.91 6.01
CA THR A 49 -17.43 15.65 5.48
C THR A 49 -17.91 16.76 6.41
N VAL A 50 -17.09 17.17 7.37
CA VAL A 50 -17.38 18.31 8.26
C VAL A 50 -16.50 19.50 7.86
N GLU A 51 -17.13 20.67 7.73
CA GLU A 51 -16.49 21.97 7.51
C GLU A 51 -15.86 22.52 8.79
#